data_AF-A0A2W7QU54-F1
#
_entry.id   AF-A0A2W7QU54-F1
#
_cell.length_a   1.000
_cell.length_b   1.000
_cell.length_c   1.000
_cell.angle_alpha   90.00
_cell.angle_beta   90.00
_cell.angle_gamma   90.00
#
_symmetry.space_group_name_H-M   'P 1'
#
loop_
_entity.id
_entity.type
_entity.pdbx_description
1 polymer ?
#
loop_
_entity_poly.entity_id
_entity_poly.type
_entity_poly.pdbx_seq_one_letter_code
_entity_poly.pdbx_strand_id
1 'polypeptide(L)'
;MKNLSYQISLIGALFISAFFPKVTYAQHVPIIPIPQEVVFQEGVFLLTKDISLQADEELGKLSNYLNDRLQQIVGFRIARNANSSTQFHIGLTDDLENEEAYKLTIDEKGIELSAKSVKGLFYGIQSFMQLLPPYQNNEVLNLPKLTINDSPAMNWRGLLLDVSSIFSPLRK
;
A
#
# COMPACT_ATOMS: atom_id res chain seq x y z
N MET A 1 32.54 50.25 29.83
CA MET A 1 32.92 48.85 29.52
C MET A 1 31.93 47.82 30.08
N LYS A 2 30.60 48.09 30.11
CA LYS A 2 29.58 47.14 30.63
C LYS A 2 28.53 46.69 29.58
N ASN A 3 28.64 47.18 28.34
CA ASN A 3 27.64 46.92 27.28
C ASN A 3 28.10 45.87 26.25
N LEU A 4 29.35 45.40 26.34
CA LEU A 4 29.91 44.42 25.41
C LEU A 4 29.68 42.97 25.88
N SER A 5 29.41 42.76 27.17
CA SER A 5 29.12 41.45 27.75
C SER A 5 27.70 40.94 27.45
N TYR A 6 26.73 41.84 27.26
CA TYR A 6 25.34 41.46 26.95
C TYR A 6 25.14 40.99 25.49
N GLN A 7 25.95 41.46 24.54
CA GLN A 7 25.84 41.00 23.15
C GLN A 7 26.39 39.57 22.96
N ILE A 8 27.37 39.16 23.76
CA ILE A 8 27.91 37.79 23.73
C ILE A 8 26.90 36.81 24.35
N SER A 9 26.13 37.24 25.37
CA SER A 9 25.08 36.41 25.97
C SER A 9 23.85 36.22 25.07
N LEU A 10 23.57 37.15 24.14
CA LEU A 10 22.42 37.05 23.23
C LEU A 10 22.70 36.14 22.01
N ILE A 11 23.96 36.03 21.60
CA ILE A 11 24.38 35.17 20.47
C ILE A 11 24.45 33.69 20.90
N GLY A 12 24.77 33.41 22.18
CA GLY A 12 24.78 32.05 22.73
C GLY A 12 23.40 31.43 22.88
N ALA A 13 22.34 32.24 23.03
CA ALA A 13 20.96 31.75 23.16
C ALA A 13 20.29 31.43 21.81
N LEU A 14 20.81 31.95 20.69
CA LEU A 14 20.23 31.71 19.36
C LEU A 14 20.75 30.42 18.68
N PHE A 15 21.83 29.83 19.20
CA PHE A 15 22.44 28.64 18.60
C PHE A 15 21.94 27.29 19.16
N ILE A 16 21.14 27.30 20.23
CA ILE A 16 20.67 26.08 20.89
C ILE A 16 19.30 25.59 20.37
N SER A 17 18.55 26.41 19.60
CA SER A 17 17.22 26.01 19.11
C SER A 17 17.21 25.25 17.77
N ALA A 18 18.35 25.06 17.12
CA ALA A 18 18.41 24.50 15.76
C ALA A 18 18.70 22.98 15.67
N PHE A 19 18.84 22.28 16.80
CA PHE A 19 19.12 20.84 16.82
C PHE A 19 18.02 20.06 17.54
N PHE A 20 16.77 20.22 17.07
CA PHE A 20 15.79 19.14 17.24
C PHE A 20 16.08 18.12 16.14
N PRO A 21 16.68 16.95 16.43
CA PRO A 21 16.74 15.90 15.45
C PRO A 21 15.30 15.59 15.05
N LYS A 22 14.95 15.86 13.79
CA LYS A 22 13.77 15.23 13.20
C LYS A 22 14.08 13.73 13.25
N VAL A 23 13.46 13.04 14.21
CA VAL A 23 13.45 11.59 14.23
C VAL A 23 12.64 11.17 13.02
N THR A 24 13.31 11.06 11.87
CA THR A 24 12.74 10.46 10.68
C THR A 24 12.62 8.98 11.00
N TYR A 25 11.44 8.55 11.43
CA TYR A 25 11.11 7.13 11.38
C TYR A 25 11.31 6.70 9.92
N ALA A 26 12.24 5.78 9.69
CA ALA A 26 12.29 5.05 8.45
C ALA A 26 10.90 4.43 8.27
N GLN A 27 10.14 4.92 7.29
CA GLN A 27 8.80 4.40 7.04
C GLN A 27 8.97 2.99 6.47
N HIS A 28 8.87 2.00 7.36
CA HIS A 28 8.93 0.60 6.99
C HIS A 28 7.57 0.18 6.44
N VAL A 29 7.56 -0.27 5.19
CA VAL A 29 6.38 -0.86 4.56
C VAL A 29 6.30 -2.32 5.00
N PRO A 30 5.22 -2.75 5.69
CA PRO A 30 5.10 -4.12 6.20
C PRO A 30 4.63 -5.09 5.09
N ILE A 31 5.25 -5.03 3.90
CA ILE A 31 4.93 -5.91 2.78
C ILE A 31 6.04 -6.95 2.63
N ILE A 32 5.64 -8.22 2.57
CA ILE A 32 6.49 -9.35 2.31
C ILE A 32 5.94 -10.09 1.07
N PRO A 33 6.79 -10.41 0.07
CA PRO A 33 8.17 -9.97 -0.11
C PRO A 33 8.29 -8.43 -0.25
N ILE A 34 9.47 -7.88 0.06
CA ILE A 34 9.69 -6.43 -0.04
C ILE A 34 9.58 -5.99 -1.50
N PRO A 35 8.74 -5.00 -1.83
CA PRO A 35 8.62 -4.49 -3.20
C PRO A 35 9.92 -3.87 -3.71
N GLN A 36 10.11 -3.87 -5.04
CA GLN A 36 11.28 -3.24 -5.65
C GLN A 36 11.42 -1.75 -5.35
N GLU A 37 10.32 -1.00 -5.40
CA GLU A 37 10.30 0.42 -5.11
C GLU A 37 9.05 0.80 -4.30
N VAL A 38 9.25 1.59 -3.24
CA VAL A 38 8.16 2.24 -2.52
C VAL A 38 8.52 3.70 -2.24
N VAL A 39 7.63 4.61 -2.66
CA VAL A 39 7.76 6.06 -2.45
C VAL A 39 6.60 6.52 -1.57
N PHE A 40 6.92 6.95 -0.35
CA PHE A 40 5.92 7.51 0.56
C PHE A 40 5.59 8.96 0.22
N GLN A 41 4.35 9.33 0.48
CA GLN A 41 3.85 10.70 0.41
C GLN A 41 3.36 11.14 1.79
N GLU A 42 3.30 12.46 2.02
CA GLU A 42 2.86 12.98 3.31
C GLU A 42 1.36 12.74 3.56
N GLY A 43 1.05 12.31 4.78
CA GLY A 43 -0.31 12.13 5.26
C GLY A 43 -0.84 10.70 5.13
N VAL A 44 -2.15 10.57 5.35
CA VAL A 44 -2.86 9.30 5.35
C VAL A 44 -4.05 9.36 4.41
N PHE A 45 -4.39 8.22 3.82
CA PHE A 45 -5.63 8.00 3.10
C PHE A 45 -6.62 7.30 4.02
N LEU A 46 -7.86 7.79 4.05
CA LEU A 46 -8.94 7.22 4.86
C LEU A 46 -9.77 6.27 3.99
N LEU A 47 -9.55 4.98 4.18
CA LEU A 47 -10.33 3.94 3.52
C LEU A 47 -11.64 3.71 4.30
N THR A 48 -12.78 3.97 3.66
CA THR A 48 -14.13 3.78 4.21
C THR A 48 -14.99 2.93 3.28
N LYS A 49 -16.21 2.58 3.70
CA LYS A 49 -17.20 1.86 2.86
C LYS A 49 -17.75 2.67 1.68
N ASP A 50 -17.57 3.99 1.69
CA ASP A 50 -18.16 4.90 0.70
C ASP A 50 -17.32 5.04 -0.57
N ILE A 51 -16.13 4.42 -0.60
CA ILE A 51 -15.33 4.37 -1.82
C ILE A 51 -15.97 3.44 -2.85
N SER A 52 -15.76 3.75 -4.13
CA SER A 52 -16.28 2.95 -5.23
C SER A 52 -15.17 2.16 -5.90
N LEU A 53 -15.36 0.85 -6.07
CA LEU A 53 -14.48 -0.02 -6.85
C LEU A 53 -14.83 0.09 -8.32
N GLN A 54 -13.92 0.67 -9.10
CA GLN A 54 -13.99 0.78 -10.55
C GLN A 54 -13.07 -0.27 -11.18
N ALA A 55 -13.64 -1.12 -12.02
CA ALA A 55 -12.87 -2.12 -12.75
C ALA A 55 -13.62 -2.52 -14.02
N ASP A 56 -12.86 -2.83 -15.06
CA ASP A 56 -13.39 -3.31 -16.33
C ASP A 56 -14.19 -4.61 -16.15
N GLU A 57 -15.11 -4.88 -17.09
CA GLU A 57 -16.03 -6.01 -17.00
C GLU A 57 -15.28 -7.36 -16.92
N GLU A 58 -14.20 -7.49 -17.68
CA GLU A 58 -13.33 -8.68 -17.72
C GLU A 58 -12.62 -8.96 -16.38
N LEU A 59 -12.44 -7.94 -15.53
CA LEU A 59 -11.81 -8.05 -14.22
C LEU A 59 -12.81 -8.43 -13.12
N GLY A 60 -14.07 -8.72 -13.45
CA GLY A 60 -15.13 -8.94 -12.47
C GLY A 60 -14.82 -10.01 -11.41
N LYS A 61 -14.13 -11.10 -11.79
CA LYS A 61 -13.69 -12.13 -10.82
C LYS A 61 -12.67 -11.58 -9.82
N LEU A 62 -11.73 -10.77 -10.29
CA LEU A 62 -10.68 -10.19 -9.47
C LEU A 62 -11.23 -9.11 -8.54
N SER A 63 -12.13 -8.26 -9.04
CA SER A 63 -12.84 -7.26 -8.22
C SER A 63 -13.68 -7.91 -7.12
N ASN A 64 -14.35 -9.03 -7.42
CA ASN A 64 -15.10 -9.78 -6.43
C ASN A 64 -14.15 -10.40 -5.39
N TYR A 65 -13.03 -10.99 -5.82
CA TYR A 65 -11.99 -11.49 -4.92
C TYR A 65 -11.51 -10.39 -3.96
N LEU A 66 -11.16 -9.20 -4.47
CA LEU A 66 -10.76 -8.07 -3.63
C LEU A 66 -11.82 -7.75 -2.57
N ASN A 67 -13.08 -7.63 -2.99
CA ASN A 67 -14.19 -7.33 -2.09
C ASN A 67 -14.41 -8.42 -1.02
N ASP A 68 -14.24 -9.70 -1.37
CA ASP A 68 -14.33 -10.81 -0.43
C ASP A 68 -13.18 -10.74 0.59
N ARG A 69 -11.97 -10.38 0.15
CA ARG A 69 -10.81 -10.19 1.03
C ARG A 69 -10.97 -8.98 1.95
N LEU A 70 -11.50 -7.86 1.46
CA LEU A 70 -11.85 -6.72 2.29
C LEU A 70 -12.87 -7.12 3.37
N GLN A 71 -13.93 -7.84 3.00
CA GLN A 71 -14.90 -8.31 3.99
C GLN A 71 -14.27 -9.20 5.06
N GLN A 72 -13.30 -10.05 4.70
CA GLN A 72 -12.60 -10.95 5.63
C GLN A 72 -11.63 -10.22 6.57
N ILE A 73 -10.90 -9.22 6.07
CA ILE A 73 -9.83 -8.54 6.82
C ILE A 73 -10.38 -7.35 7.61
N VAL A 74 -11.27 -6.57 6.99
CA VAL A 74 -11.75 -5.27 7.52
C VAL A 74 -13.23 -5.24 7.87
N GLY A 75 -13.99 -6.27 7.48
CA GLY A 75 -15.40 -6.40 7.89
C GLY A 75 -16.42 -5.68 7.01
N PHE A 76 -16.01 -5.03 5.91
CA PHE A 76 -16.95 -4.40 4.96
C PHE A 76 -16.58 -4.66 3.50
N ARG A 77 -17.55 -4.43 2.61
CA ARG A 77 -17.41 -4.43 1.15
C ARG A 77 -17.53 -3.01 0.62
N ILE A 78 -16.93 -2.77 -0.54
CA ILE A 78 -17.04 -1.51 -1.27
C ILE A 78 -17.93 -1.70 -2.50
N ALA A 79 -18.77 -0.70 -2.79
CA ALA A 79 -19.70 -0.76 -3.91
C ALA A 79 -18.94 -0.75 -5.25
N ARG A 80 -19.40 -1.52 -6.24
CA ARG A 80 -18.81 -1.50 -7.58
C ARG A 80 -19.51 -0.47 -8.45
N ASN A 81 -18.74 0.27 -9.25
CA ASN A 81 -19.24 1.22 -10.25
C ASN A 81 -20.26 2.24 -9.71
N ALA A 82 -20.15 2.59 -8.42
CA ALA A 82 -20.94 3.65 -7.80
C ALA A 82 -20.34 5.02 -8.11
N ASN A 83 -21.19 6.05 -8.14
CA ASN A 83 -20.77 7.44 -8.23
C ASN A 83 -20.26 7.90 -6.86
N SER A 84 -18.95 7.77 -6.64
CA SER A 84 -18.25 8.29 -5.46
C SER A 84 -17.12 9.22 -5.89
N SER A 85 -16.83 10.21 -5.07
CA SER A 85 -15.70 11.14 -5.27
C SER A 85 -14.34 10.44 -5.10
N THR A 86 -14.32 9.35 -4.35
CA THR A 86 -13.11 8.57 -4.05
C THR A 86 -13.24 7.18 -4.65
N GLN A 87 -12.24 6.78 -5.43
CA GLN A 87 -12.30 5.56 -6.21
C GLN A 87 -11.14 4.63 -5.87
N PHE A 88 -11.41 3.33 -5.93
CA PHE A 88 -10.40 2.31 -6.09
C PHE A 88 -10.51 1.82 -7.52
N HIS A 89 -9.60 2.26 -8.38
CA HIS A 89 -9.51 1.81 -9.76
C HIS A 89 -8.58 0.62 -9.90
N ILE A 90 -9.02 -0.39 -10.66
CA ILE A 90 -8.21 -1.54 -11.07
C ILE A 90 -8.34 -1.68 -12.57
N GLY A 91 -7.22 -1.56 -13.28
CA GLY A 91 -7.22 -1.55 -14.75
C GLY A 91 -5.96 -2.15 -15.35
N LEU A 92 -6.09 -2.64 -16.58
CA LEU A 92 -4.93 -3.10 -17.35
C LEU A 92 -4.23 -1.92 -18.04
N THR A 93 -2.90 -1.97 -18.15
CA THR A 93 -2.08 -0.98 -18.87
C THR A 93 -0.94 -1.63 -19.62
N ASP A 94 -0.61 -1.12 -20.79
CA ASP A 94 0.55 -1.55 -21.59
C ASP A 94 1.86 -0.86 -21.16
N ASP A 95 1.82 0.06 -20.18
CA ASP A 95 2.98 0.84 -19.73
C ASP A 95 4.01 0.02 -18.92
N LEU A 96 3.70 -1.24 -18.61
CA LEU A 96 4.56 -2.12 -17.81
C LEU A 96 5.07 -3.26 -18.69
N GLU A 97 6.37 -3.52 -18.68
CA GLU A 97 6.93 -4.53 -19.59
C GLU A 97 6.60 -5.97 -19.15
N ASN A 98 6.68 -6.23 -17.84
CA ASN A 98 6.52 -7.56 -17.25
C ASN A 98 5.06 -7.87 -16.90
N GLU A 99 4.58 -9.04 -17.31
CA GLU A 99 3.21 -9.54 -17.05
C GLU A 99 2.84 -9.62 -15.56
N GLU A 100 3.83 -9.81 -14.69
CA GLU A 100 3.66 -9.92 -13.23
C GLU A 100 3.93 -8.59 -12.50
N ALA A 101 4.35 -7.54 -13.22
CA ALA A 101 4.55 -6.23 -12.62
C ALA A 101 3.23 -5.53 -12.30
N TYR A 102 3.24 -4.70 -11.27
CA TYR A 102 2.12 -3.84 -10.92
C TYR A 102 2.61 -2.48 -10.40
N LYS A 103 1.71 -1.51 -10.49
CA LYS A 103 1.85 -0.21 -9.86
C LYS A 103 0.64 0.04 -8.97
N LEU A 104 0.89 0.29 -7.69
CA LEU A 104 -0.13 0.66 -6.71
C LEU A 104 0.12 2.10 -6.27
N THR A 105 -0.86 2.98 -6.42
CA THR A 105 -0.80 4.36 -5.91
C THR A 105 -1.95 4.58 -4.93
N ILE A 106 -1.63 5.15 -3.78
CA ILE A 106 -2.59 5.58 -2.75
C ILE A 106 -2.32 7.06 -2.51
N ASP A 107 -3.25 7.92 -2.92
CA ASP A 107 -3.14 9.36 -2.80
C ASP A 107 -4.45 9.99 -2.31
N GLU A 108 -4.62 11.31 -2.48
CA GLU A 108 -5.83 12.02 -2.04
C GLU A 108 -7.05 11.74 -2.91
N LYS A 109 -6.86 11.31 -4.15
CA LYS A 109 -7.94 11.01 -5.11
C LYS A 109 -8.48 9.61 -4.87
N GLY A 110 -7.63 8.69 -4.44
CA GLY A 110 -8.04 7.33 -4.12
C GLY A 110 -6.91 6.33 -4.22
N ILE A 111 -7.28 5.13 -4.70
CA ILE A 111 -6.39 4.00 -4.88
C ILE A 111 -6.40 3.63 -6.37
N GLU A 112 -5.23 3.58 -6.98
CA GLU A 112 -5.03 3.18 -8.37
C GLU A 112 -4.16 1.94 -8.39
N LEU A 113 -4.65 0.84 -8.98
CA LEU A 113 -3.88 -0.37 -9.20
C LEU A 113 -3.87 -0.71 -10.69
N SER A 114 -2.70 -0.63 -11.30
CA SER A 114 -2.52 -0.95 -12.71
C SER A 114 -1.46 -2.03 -12.92
N ALA A 115 -1.67 -2.86 -13.92
CA ALA A 115 -0.74 -3.91 -14.33
C ALA A 115 -0.95 -4.28 -15.79
N LYS A 116 0.03 -4.91 -16.43
CA LYS A 116 -0.12 -5.43 -17.80
C LYS A 116 -1.04 -6.65 -17.90
N SER A 117 -1.15 -7.42 -16.83
CA SER A 117 -1.97 -8.63 -16.82
C SER A 117 -2.73 -8.79 -15.51
N VAL A 118 -3.74 -9.68 -15.54
CA VAL A 118 -4.49 -10.11 -14.35
C VAL A 118 -3.56 -10.68 -13.26
N LYS A 119 -2.41 -11.28 -13.62
CA LYS A 119 -1.43 -11.78 -12.63
C LYS A 119 -0.77 -10.64 -11.88
N GLY A 120 -0.34 -9.59 -12.57
CA GLY A 120 0.21 -8.40 -11.95
C GLY A 120 -0.80 -7.72 -11.04
N LEU A 121 -2.05 -7.54 -11.49
CA LEU A 121 -3.13 -7.02 -10.65
C LEU A 121 -3.34 -7.87 -9.39
N PHE A 122 -3.32 -9.20 -9.53
CA PHE A 122 -3.46 -10.09 -8.39
C PHE A 122 -2.34 -9.91 -7.36
N TYR A 123 -1.09 -9.74 -7.78
CA TYR A 123 0.03 -9.45 -6.86
C TYR A 123 -0.10 -8.08 -6.22
N GLY A 124 -0.51 -7.06 -6.96
CA GLY A 124 -0.77 -5.75 -6.40
C GLY A 124 -1.90 -5.75 -5.36
N ILE A 125 -2.93 -6.58 -5.56
CA ILE A 125 -3.95 -6.83 -4.52
C ILE A 125 -3.32 -7.46 -3.28
N GLN A 126 -2.42 -8.44 -3.41
CA GLN A 126 -1.75 -9.03 -2.22
C GLN A 126 -0.95 -7.99 -1.45
N SER A 127 -0.23 -7.10 -2.14
CA SER A 127 0.51 -6.00 -1.52
C SER A 127 -0.42 -5.01 -0.84
N PHE A 128 -1.52 -4.62 -1.49
CA PHE A 128 -2.54 -3.76 -0.89
C PHE A 128 -3.17 -4.39 0.36
N MET A 129 -3.48 -5.70 0.35
CA MET A 129 -4.01 -6.41 1.52
C MET A 129 -3.06 -6.36 2.72
N GLN A 130 -1.75 -6.40 2.50
CA GLN A 130 -0.75 -6.31 3.56
C GLN A 130 -0.60 -4.90 4.14
N LEU A 131 -1.02 -3.86 3.41
CA LEU A 131 -1.10 -2.49 3.94
C LEU A 131 -2.30 -2.29 4.87
N LEU A 132 -3.31 -3.16 4.80
CA LEU A 132 -4.48 -3.07 5.67
C LEU A 132 -4.07 -3.40 7.12
N PRO A 133 -4.54 -2.62 8.11
CA PRO A 133 -4.26 -2.93 9.50
C PRO A 133 -4.89 -4.28 9.89
N PRO A 134 -4.23 -5.06 10.76
CA PRO A 134 -4.76 -6.33 11.21
C PRO A 134 -6.08 -6.12 11.97
N TYR A 135 -7.12 -6.82 11.52
CA TYR A 135 -8.48 -6.92 12.08
C TYR A 135 -8.93 -5.69 12.88
N GLN A 136 -9.42 -4.68 12.16
CA GLN A 136 -10.15 -3.57 12.76
C GLN A 136 -11.60 -3.66 12.30
N ASN A 137 -12.54 -3.84 13.23
CA ASN A 137 -13.97 -3.64 12.98
C ASN A 137 -14.30 -2.12 12.96
N ASN A 138 -13.41 -1.34 12.34
CA ASN A 138 -13.51 0.11 12.23
C ASN A 138 -14.11 0.45 10.87
N GLU A 139 -15.03 1.40 10.85
CA GLU A 139 -15.61 1.91 9.61
C GLU A 139 -14.62 2.76 8.78
N VAL A 140 -13.50 3.16 9.38
CA VAL A 140 -12.46 4.00 8.78
C VAL A 140 -11.08 3.41 9.08
N LEU A 141 -10.29 3.19 8.03
CA LEU A 141 -8.93 2.65 8.12
C LEU A 141 -7.93 3.67 7.58
N ASN A 142 -6.83 3.82 8.30
CA ASN A 142 -5.74 4.71 7.89
C ASN A 142 -4.73 3.93 7.05
N LEU A 143 -4.55 4.33 5.79
CA LEU A 143 -3.50 3.82 4.93
C LEU A 143 -2.43 4.90 4.71
N PRO A 144 -1.14 4.54 4.64
CA PRO A 144 -0.13 5.49 4.19
C PRO A 144 -0.40 5.89 2.73
N LYS A 145 -0.20 7.17 2.40
CA LYS A 145 -0.13 7.58 0.99
C LYS A 145 1.22 7.16 0.43
N LEU A 146 1.20 6.44 -0.69
CA LEU A 146 2.42 5.89 -1.28
C LEU A 146 2.22 5.49 -2.75
N THR A 147 3.34 5.30 -3.45
CA THR A 147 3.41 4.62 -4.73
C THR A 147 4.33 3.40 -4.60
N ILE A 148 3.87 2.23 -5.04
CA ILE A 148 4.65 1.01 -5.17
C ILE A 148 4.80 0.70 -6.65
N ASN A 149 6.03 0.51 -7.11
CA ASN A 149 6.31 -0.13 -8.39
C ASN A 149 7.04 -1.43 -8.08
N ASP A 150 6.49 -2.54 -8.56
CA ASP A 150 7.02 -3.84 -8.19
C ASP A 150 6.94 -4.84 -9.34
N SER A 151 7.93 -5.72 -9.38
CA SER A 151 8.04 -6.79 -10.35
C SER A 151 8.90 -7.92 -9.77
N PRO A 152 8.70 -9.17 -10.20
CA PRO A 152 9.49 -10.26 -9.68
C PRO A 152 10.95 -10.15 -10.13
N ALA A 153 11.88 -10.35 -9.19
CA ALA A 153 13.31 -10.45 -9.51
C ALA A 153 13.65 -11.71 -10.34
N MET A 154 12.82 -12.76 -10.23
CA MET A 154 12.99 -14.02 -10.94
C MET A 154 11.65 -14.53 -11.46
N ASN A 155 11.63 -15.03 -12.70
CA ASN A 155 10.43 -15.55 -13.34
C ASN A 155 9.89 -16.84 -12.69
N TRP A 156 10.77 -17.65 -12.08
CA TRP A 156 10.39 -18.91 -11.44
C TRP A 156 10.52 -18.81 -9.92
N ARG A 157 9.40 -18.94 -9.21
CA ARG A 157 9.31 -18.85 -7.74
C ARG A 157 8.45 -20.02 -7.26
N GLY A 158 9.08 -21.11 -6.85
CA GLY A 158 8.41 -22.36 -6.50
C GLY A 158 8.93 -22.96 -5.20
N LEU A 159 8.21 -23.96 -4.70
CA LEU A 159 8.56 -24.77 -3.55
C LEU A 159 8.42 -26.25 -3.93
N LEU A 160 9.38 -27.09 -3.54
CA LEU A 160 9.22 -28.54 -3.62
C LEU A 160 8.40 -29.01 -2.42
N LEU A 161 7.21 -29.54 -2.69
CA LEU A 161 6.37 -30.18 -1.69
C LEU A 161 6.46 -31.71 -1.86
N ASP A 162 7.21 -32.39 -0.98
CA ASP A 162 7.31 -33.85 -0.98
C ASP A 162 6.09 -34.48 -0.27
N VAL A 163 5.11 -34.88 -1.08
CA VAL A 163 3.90 -35.60 -0.61
C VAL A 163 4.07 -37.12 -0.68
N SER A 164 5.21 -37.60 -1.18
CA SER A 164 5.46 -39.03 -1.41
C SER A 164 6.05 -39.71 -0.17
N SER A 165 6.99 -39.02 0.51
CA SER A 165 7.64 -39.54 1.71
C SER A 165 6.84 -39.28 2.98
N ILE A 166 6.05 -38.19 3.01
CA ILE A 166 5.19 -37.82 4.13
C ILE A 166 3.82 -37.40 3.57
N PHE A 167 2.78 -38.09 4.00
CA PHE A 167 1.41 -37.80 3.57
C PHE A 167 0.97 -36.40 4.02
N SER A 168 0.57 -35.57 3.07
CA SER A 168 -0.01 -34.24 3.31
C SER A 168 -1.50 -34.25 2.95
N PRO A 169 -2.42 -34.20 3.94
CA PRO A 169 -3.85 -34.26 3.67
C PRO A 169 -4.38 -32.98 3.01
N LEU A 170 -5.28 -33.15 2.04
CA LEU A 170 -6.05 -32.03 1.49
C LEU A 170 -7.12 -31.62 2.51
N ARG A 171 -7.11 -30.35 2.91
CA ARG A 171 -8.18 -29.78 3.73
C ARG A 171 -9.42 -29.58 2.84
N LYS A 172 -10.55 -30.17 3.26
CA LYS A 172 -11.86 -29.97 2.63
C LYS A 172 -12.48 -28.64 3.05
#